data_AF-A0AB36YJ34-F1
#
_entry.id   AF-A0AB36YJ34-F1
#
_cell.length_a   1.000
_cell.length_b   1.000
_cell.length_c   1.000
_cell.angle_alpha   90.00
_cell.angle_beta   90.00
_cell.angle_gamma   90.00
#
_symmetry.space_group_name_H-M   'P 1'
#
loop_
_entity.id
_entity.type
_entity.pdbx_description
1 polymer ?
#
loop_
_entity_poly.entity_id
_entity_poly.type
_entity_poly.pdbx_seq_one_letter_code
_entity_poly.pdbx_strand_id
1 'polypeptide(L)'
;MKEGAALELKAAPPVPLLLVGLQGSGKTTTAAKLGHYLKKKEKKKVMLVPADPRRPAAKEQLRLLAKQADLEFYDSDLSLPLTQLMRRAR
;
A
#
# COMPACT_ATOMS: atom_id res chain seq x y z
N MET A 1 7.68 -6.18 26.34
CA MET A 1 7.03 -5.82 25.05
C MET A 1 7.35 -6.93 24.07
N LYS A 2 6.36 -7.63 23.48
CA LYS A 2 6.68 -8.59 22.41
C LYS A 2 7.13 -7.79 21.19
N GLU A 3 8.39 -7.96 20.79
CA GLU A 3 8.82 -7.54 19.45
C GLU A 3 7.92 -8.25 18.43
N GLY A 4 7.33 -7.47 17.51
CA GLY A 4 6.50 -8.03 16.45
C GLY A 4 7.38 -8.88 15.53
N ALA A 5 6.88 -10.05 15.12
CA ALA A 5 7.57 -10.90 14.16
C ALA A 5 7.87 -10.12 12.87
N ALA A 6 9.10 -10.27 12.35
CA ALA A 6 9.51 -9.62 11.11
C ALA A 6 8.63 -10.09 9.93
N LEU A 7 8.26 -9.18 9.03
CA LEU A 7 7.49 -9.52 7.84
C LEU A 7 8.41 -10.14 6.78
N GLU A 8 8.38 -11.46 6.65
CA GLU A 8 9.20 -12.19 5.68
C GLU A 8 8.59 -12.15 4.27
N LEU A 9 9.17 -11.34 3.38
CA LEU A 9 8.78 -11.27 1.96
C LEU A 9 9.54 -12.33 1.15
N LYS A 10 9.13 -13.61 1.26
CA LYS A 10 9.78 -14.78 0.61
C LYS A 10 9.34 -15.01 -0.86
N ALA A 11 9.22 -13.95 -1.65
CA ALA A 11 8.84 -14.06 -3.07
C ALA A 11 9.70 -13.15 -3.96
N ALA A 12 9.76 -13.48 -5.25
CA ALA A 12 10.45 -12.65 -6.23
C ALA A 12 9.80 -11.24 -6.27
N PRO A 13 10.58 -10.16 -6.16
CA PRO A 13 10.05 -8.79 -6.28
C PRO A 13 9.42 -8.54 -7.66
N PRO A 14 8.36 -7.73 -7.76
CA PRO A 14 7.64 -7.06 -6.66
C PRO A 14 6.70 -8.02 -5.92
N VAL A 15 6.68 -7.94 -4.58
CA VAL A 15 5.80 -8.76 -3.73
C VAL A 15 4.52 -7.97 -3.41
N PRO A 16 3.35 -8.36 -3.96
CA PRO A 16 2.10 -7.65 -3.70
C PRO A 16 1.58 -7.93 -2.29
N LEU A 17 1.20 -6.88 -1.57
CA LEU A 17 0.54 -6.96 -0.25
C LEU A 17 -0.82 -6.26 -0.33
N LEU A 18 -1.88 -7.00 -0.01
CA LEU A 18 -3.24 -6.45 0.03
C LEU A 18 -3.73 -6.35 1.48
N LEU A 19 -4.13 -5.14 1.89
CA LEU A 19 -4.74 -4.93 3.19
C LEU A 19 -6.27 -5.05 3.09
N VAL A 20 -6.82 -6.04 3.78
CA VAL A 20 -8.26 -6.33 3.84
C VAL A 20 -8.77 -6.17 5.27
N GLY A 21 -10.02 -5.75 5.44
CA GLY A 21 -10.62 -5.52 6.75
C GLY A 21 -11.83 -4.59 6.69
N LEU A 22 -12.49 -4.40 7.83
CA LEU A 22 -13.72 -3.62 7.96
C LEU A 22 -13.53 -2.14 7.63
N GLN A 23 -14.62 -1.46 7.24
CA GLN A 23 -14.60 0.00 7.07
C GLN A 23 -14.17 0.68 8.38
N GLY A 24 -13.32 1.70 8.29
CA GLY A 24 -12.81 2.39 9.47
C GLY A 24 -11.67 1.68 10.22
N SER A 25 -11.29 0.46 9.85
CA SER A 25 -10.20 -0.30 10.53
C SER A 25 -8.78 0.25 10.29
N GLY A 26 -8.64 1.44 9.69
CA GLY A 26 -7.35 2.09 9.48
C GLY A 26 -6.50 1.59 8.30
N LYS A 27 -7.02 0.73 7.41
CA LYS A 27 -6.26 0.11 6.29
C LYS A 27 -5.37 1.08 5.50
N THR A 28 -5.93 2.22 5.09
CA THR A 28 -5.22 3.23 4.27
C THR A 28 -4.03 3.81 5.04
N THR A 29 -4.24 4.17 6.31
CA THR A 29 -3.20 4.70 7.18
C THR A 29 -2.16 3.63 7.52
N THR A 30 -2.60 2.39 7.75
CA THR A 30 -1.73 1.25 7.99
C THR A 30 -0.85 0.94 6.77
N ALA A 31 -1.37 1.05 5.54
CA ALA A 31 -0.58 0.87 4.32
C ALA A 31 0.61 1.85 4.27
N ALA A 32 0.35 3.13 4.53
CA ALA A 32 1.41 4.15 4.53
C ALA A 32 2.41 3.95 5.68
N LYS A 33 1.94 3.63 6.89
CA LYS A 33 2.82 3.34 8.05
C LYS A 33 3.70 2.11 7.80
N LEU A 34 3.11 1.04 7.26
CA LEU A 34 3.84 -0.19 6.94
C LEU A 34 4.86 0.07 5.83
N GLY A 35 4.47 0.76 4.76
CA GLY A 35 5.41 1.11 3.68
C GLY A 35 6.57 1.97 4.19
N HIS A 36 6.29 2.94 5.05
CA HIS A 36 7.33 3.79 5.67
C HIS A 36 8.28 2.98 6.54
N TYR A 37 7.75 2.05 7.34
CA TYR A 37 8.54 1.12 8.14
C TYR A 37 9.44 0.24 7.27
N LEU A 38 8.89 -0.39 6.23
CA LEU A 38 9.64 -1.22 5.28
C LEU A 38 10.73 -0.43 4.55
N LYS A 39 10.46 0.83 4.17
CA LYS A 39 11.46 1.72 3.57
C LYS A 39 12.58 2.07 4.56
N LYS A 40 12.24 2.49 5.77
CA LYS A 40 13.23 3.00 6.73
C LYS A 40 14.02 1.92 7.46
N LYS A 41 13.35 0.85 7.90
CA LYS A 41 13.96 -0.21 8.72
C LYS A 41 14.50 -1.34 7.86
N GLU A 42 13.70 -1.81 6.91
CA GLU A 42 14.04 -2.95 6.05
C GLU A 42 14.71 -2.55 4.72
N LYS A 43 14.90 -1.25 4.49
CA LYS A 43 15.52 -0.67 3.28
C LYS A 43 14.89 -1.17 1.96
N LYS A 44 13.59 -1.47 1.98
CA LYS A 44 12.85 -1.94 0.80
C LYS A 44 12.32 -0.77 -0.02
N LYS A 45 12.28 -0.92 -1.34
CA LYS A 45 11.50 -0.04 -2.21
C LYS A 45 10.03 -0.42 -2.10
N VAL A 46 9.17 0.56 -1.87
CA VAL A 46 7.74 0.34 -1.65
C VAL A 46 6.96 1.36 -2.47
N MET A 47 5.93 0.85 -3.15
CA MET A 47 4.97 1.63 -3.90
C MET A 47 3.57 1.38 -3.34
N LEU A 48 2.81 2.46 -3.10
CA LEU A 48 1.42 2.38 -2.71
C LEU A 48 0.53 2.42 -3.95
N VAL A 49 -0.42 1.48 -4.00
CA VAL A 49 -1.36 1.34 -5.11
C VAL A 49 -2.78 1.48 -4.57
N PRO A 50 -3.60 2.41 -5.08
CA PRO A 50 -4.98 2.55 -4.63
C PRO A 50 -5.81 1.39 -5.18
N ALA A 51 -6.56 0.73 -4.29
CA ALA A 51 -7.38 -0.46 -4.57
C ALA A 51 -8.82 -0.33 -4.02
N ASP A 52 -9.23 0.87 -3.59
CA ASP A 52 -10.55 1.17 -3.03
C ASP A 52 -11.31 2.14 -3.96
N PRO A 53 -11.90 1.65 -5.07
CA PRO A 53 -12.59 2.50 -6.05
C PRO A 53 -13.94 3.03 -5.55
N ARG A 54 -14.50 2.46 -4.48
CA ARG A 54 -15.85 2.77 -4.00
C ARG A 54 -15.88 3.93 -3.01
N ARG A 55 -14.77 4.18 -2.31
CA ARG A 55 -14.69 5.26 -1.31
C ARG A 55 -14.23 6.57 -1.96
N PRO A 56 -15.06 7.63 -1.95
CA PRO A 56 -14.66 8.94 -2.47
C PRO A 56 -13.38 9.44 -1.80
N ALA A 57 -12.52 10.09 -2.58
CA ALA A 57 -11.24 10.65 -2.14
C ALA A 57 -10.22 9.65 -1.53
N ALA A 58 -10.49 8.35 -1.51
CA ALA A 58 -9.55 7.36 -0.95
C ALA A 58 -8.20 7.35 -1.68
N LYS A 59 -8.23 7.52 -3.00
CA LYS A 59 -7.05 7.67 -3.86
C LYS A 59 -6.21 8.87 -3.45
N GLU A 60 -6.85 10.03 -3.34
CA GLU A 60 -6.20 11.29 -3.00
C GLU A 60 -5.62 11.27 -1.58
N GLN A 61 -6.38 10.71 -0.62
CA GLN A 61 -5.88 10.47 0.73
C GLN A 61 -4.63 9.58 0.73
N LEU A 62 -4.64 8.48 -0.03
CA LEU A 62 -3.50 7.58 -0.12
C LEU A 62 -2.29 8.27 -0.78
N ARG A 63 -2.52 9.11 -1.80
CA ARG A 63 -1.48 9.91 -2.48
C ARG A 63 -0.80 10.89 -1.52
N LEU A 64 -1.59 11.61 -0.71
CA LEU A 64 -1.07 12.53 0.31
C LEU A 64 -0.24 11.78 1.36
N LEU A 65 -0.74 10.64 1.83
CA LEU A 65 -0.01 9.79 2.78
C LEU A 65 1.29 9.23 2.17
N ALA A 66 1.28 8.83 0.91
CA ALA A 66 2.48 8.38 0.19
C ALA A 66 3.53 9.49 0.15
N LYS A 67 3.12 10.71 -0.22
CA LYS A 67 3.99 11.89 -0.24
C LYS A 67 4.57 12.20 1.14
N GLN A 68 3.75 12.18 2.19
CA GLN A 68 4.19 12.42 3.57
C GLN A 68 5.17 11.34 4.07
N ALA A 69 4.95 10.09 3.66
CA ALA A 69 5.78 8.95 4.03
C ALA A 69 7.03 8.78 3.13
N ASP A 70 7.19 9.64 2.11
CA ASP A 70 8.21 9.54 1.07
C ASP A 70 8.20 8.17 0.37
N LEU A 71 7.02 7.74 -0.09
CA LEU A 71 6.79 6.47 -0.79
C LEU A 71 6.38 6.72 -2.24
N GLU A 72 6.72 5.80 -3.13
CA GLU A 72 6.21 5.82 -4.50
C GLU A 72 4.68 5.61 -4.48
N PHE A 73 3.98 6.24 -5.41
CA PHE A 73 2.53 6.13 -5.54
C PHE A 73 2.16 5.85 -6.99
N TYR A 74 1.43 4.77 -7.22
CA TYR A 74 0.92 4.44 -8.55
C TYR A 74 -0.42 5.13 -8.78
N ASP A 75 -0.41 6.16 -9.63
CA ASP A 75 -1.59 6.94 -9.99
C ASP A 75 -2.49 6.18 -10.98
N SER A 76 -3.23 5.17 -10.49
CA SER A 76 -4.03 4.29 -11.34
C SER A 76 -5.42 4.84 -11.66
N ASP A 77 -5.95 4.42 -12.81
CA ASP A 77 -7.37 4.54 -13.13
C ASP A 77 -8.19 3.51 -12.33
N LEU A 78 -9.01 4.01 -11.42
CA LEU A 78 -9.86 3.21 -10.53
C LEU A 78 -11.14 2.70 -11.21
N SER A 79 -11.41 3.10 -12.46
CA SER A 79 -12.50 2.53 -13.26
C SER A 79 -12.18 1.11 -13.75
N LEU A 80 -10.89 0.75 -13.78
CA LEU A 80 -10.45 -0.57 -14.23
C LEU A 80 -10.75 -1.65 -13.19
N PRO A 81 -11.02 -2.90 -13.62
CA PRO A 81 -11.07 -4.04 -12.72
C PRO A 81 -9.78 -4.16 -11.89
N LEU A 82 -9.90 -4.46 -10.60
CA LEU A 82 -8.76 -4.53 -9.69
C LEU A 82 -7.69 -5.53 -10.17
N THR A 83 -8.09 -6.63 -10.79
CA THR A 83 -7.18 -7.62 -11.38
C THR A 83 -6.30 -7.01 -12.47
N GLN A 84 -6.86 -6.15 -13.32
CA GLN A 84 -6.14 -5.48 -14.39
C GLN A 84 -5.24 -4.36 -13.85
N LEU A 85 -5.72 -3.63 -12.84
CA LEU A 85 -4.94 -2.62 -12.13
C LEU A 85 -3.69 -3.23 -11.49
N MET A 86 -3.84 -4.35 -10.76
CA MET A 86 -2.73 -5.06 -10.12
C MET A 86 -1.74 -5.66 -11.12
N ARG A 87 -2.18 -6.01 -12.33
CA ARG A 87 -1.27 -6.46 -13.41
C ARG A 87 -0.43 -5.32 -13.98
N ARG A 88 -0.97 -4.09 -14.01
CA ARG A 88 -0.29 -2.91 -14.56
C ARG A 88 0.62 -2.22 -13.54
N ALA A 89 0.38 -2.40 -12.25
CA ALA A 89 1.17 -1.83 -11.17
C ALA A 89 2.43 -2.65 -10.81
N ARG A 90 2.83 -3.62 -11.65
CA ARG A 90 4.01 -4.46 -11.44
C ARG A 90 5.26 -3.82 -12.02
#